data_AF-A0A2K1QQ40-F1
#
_entry.id   AF-A0A2K1QQ40-F1
#
_cell.length_a   1.000
_cell.length_b   1.000
_cell.length_c   1.000
_cell.angle_alpha   90.00
_cell.angle_beta   90.00
_cell.angle_gamma   90.00
#
_symmetry.space_group_name_H-M   'P 1'
#
loop_
_entity.id
_entity.type
_entity.pdbx_description
1 polymer ?
#
loop_
_entity_poly.entity_id
_entity_poly.type
_entity_poly.pdbx_seq_one_letter_code
_entity_poly.pdbx_strand_id
1 'polypeptide(L)'
;MTVPISPNMQLARRAYREVLRAAREAFKDDQRMLRQARIETHRQFSANKALSGSVGAEEGIEHAFAVAQILRQNVVQGESAQGEAHHYKLNIRDSTERGDNDTVKMPKAEPPTPEQQRFKGSAKKFEK
;
A
#
# COMPACT_ATOMS: atom_id res chain seq x y z
N MET A 1 -16.21 -22.69 32.74
CA MET A 1 -17.08 -21.56 32.36
C MET A 1 -16.46 -20.88 31.14
N THR A 2 -17.11 -20.97 29.99
CA THR A 2 -16.64 -20.32 28.76
C THR A 2 -17.14 -18.88 28.75
N VAL A 3 -16.23 -17.90 28.87
CA VAL A 3 -16.61 -16.48 28.74
C VAL A 3 -17.09 -16.25 27.30
N PRO A 4 -18.30 -15.70 27.09
CA PRO A 4 -18.81 -15.44 25.74
C PRO A 4 -17.85 -14.46 25.03
N ILE A 5 -17.38 -14.88 23.86
CA ILE A 5 -16.46 -14.08 23.06
C ILE A 5 -17.26 -12.92 22.46
N SER A 6 -16.95 -11.68 22.87
CA SER A 6 -17.60 -10.50 22.31
C SER A 6 -17.39 -10.42 20.78
N PRO A 7 -18.36 -9.92 20.01
CA PRO A 7 -18.24 -9.78 18.54
C PRO A 7 -16.96 -9.05 18.11
N ASN A 8 -16.59 -7.98 18.83
CA ASN A 8 -15.40 -7.18 18.55
C ASN A 8 -14.10 -7.98 18.81
N MET A 9 -14.09 -8.93 19.75
CA MET A 9 -12.94 -9.81 19.95
C MET A 9 -12.74 -10.79 18.79
N GLN A 10 -13.81 -11.29 18.17
CA GLN A 10 -13.70 -12.16 17.00
C GLN A 10 -13.15 -11.40 15.79
N LEU A 11 -13.66 -10.19 15.56
CA LEU A 11 -13.19 -9.30 14.50
C LEU A 11 -11.73 -8.90 14.69
N ALA A 12 -11.32 -8.55 15.91
CA ALA A 12 -9.92 -8.25 16.22
C ALA A 12 -8.98 -9.43 15.91
N ARG A 13 -9.38 -10.66 16.25
CA ARG A 13 -8.60 -11.86 15.90
C ARG A 13 -8.49 -12.07 14.39
N ARG A 14 -9.57 -11.78 13.65
CA ARG A 14 -9.56 -11.85 12.19
C ARG A 14 -8.61 -10.80 11.61
N ALA A 15 -8.73 -9.54 12.04
CA ALA A 15 -7.86 -8.44 11.59
C ALA A 15 -6.38 -8.75 11.86
N TYR A 16 -6.05 -9.24 13.05
CA TYR A 16 -4.70 -9.69 13.40
C TYR A 16 -4.15 -10.72 12.40
N ARG A 17 -4.94 -11.76 12.09
CA ARG A 17 -4.55 -12.80 11.14
C ARG A 17 -4.38 -12.26 9.73
N GLU A 18 -5.24 -11.33 9.32
CA GLU A 18 -5.16 -10.68 8.00
C GLU A 18 -3.87 -9.88 7.84
N VAL A 19 -3.48 -9.09 8.84
CA VAL A 19 -2.18 -8.38 8.82
C VAL A 19 -1.01 -9.35 8.70
N LEU A 20 -1.03 -10.45 9.47
CA LEU A 20 0.05 -11.45 9.42
C LEU A 20 0.15 -12.19 8.08
N ARG A 21 -1.00 -12.42 7.43
CA ARG A 21 -1.04 -13.02 6.08
C ARG A 21 -0.51 -12.05 5.04
N ALA A 22 -1.01 -10.81 5.05
CA ALA A 22 -0.55 -9.75 4.16
C ALA A 22 0.96 -9.50 4.31
N ALA A 23 1.48 -9.46 5.53
CA ALA A 23 2.92 -9.33 5.79
C ALA A 23 3.72 -10.51 5.22
N ARG A 24 3.20 -11.74 5.31
CA ARG A 24 3.86 -12.93 4.72
C ARG A 24 3.91 -12.84 3.20
N GLU A 25 2.85 -12.36 2.56
CA GLU A 25 2.80 -12.16 1.12
C GLU A 25 3.73 -11.03 0.67
N ALA A 26 3.75 -9.93 1.43
CA ALA A 26 4.61 -8.77 1.17
C ALA A 26 6.10 -9.11 1.30
N PHE A 27 6.49 -9.82 2.36
CA PHE A 27 7.88 -10.04 2.76
C PHE A 27 8.31 -11.51 2.66
N LYS A 28 7.77 -12.28 1.70
CA LYS A 28 8.01 -13.72 1.58
C LYS A 28 9.50 -14.08 1.58
N ASP A 29 10.30 -13.32 0.85
CA ASP A 29 11.73 -13.58 0.63
C ASP A 29 12.64 -12.72 1.54
N ASP A 30 12.06 -11.80 2.33
CA ASP A 30 12.77 -11.04 3.38
C ASP A 30 12.31 -11.51 4.78
N GLN A 31 12.97 -12.56 5.28
CA GLN A 31 12.67 -13.13 6.60
C GLN A 31 12.93 -12.14 7.75
N ARG A 32 13.89 -11.23 7.59
CA ARG A 32 14.20 -10.23 8.61
C ARG A 32 13.04 -9.25 8.73
N MET A 33 12.57 -8.71 7.60
CA MET A 33 11.43 -7.79 7.57
C MET A 33 10.15 -8.48 8.03
N LEU A 34 9.89 -9.71 7.57
CA LEU A 34 8.74 -10.51 8.00
C LEU A 34 8.71 -10.72 9.52
N ARG A 35 9.88 -10.99 10.14
CA ARG A 35 9.98 -11.13 11.59
C ARG A 35 9.65 -9.82 12.31
N GLN A 36 10.18 -8.70 11.84
CA GLN A 36 9.90 -7.40 12.45
C GLN A 36 8.43 -7.01 12.31
N ALA A 37 7.82 -7.22 11.14
CA ALA A 37 6.39 -6.98 10.91
C ALA A 37 5.51 -7.77 11.89
N ARG A 38 5.86 -9.04 12.15
CA ARG A 38 5.15 -9.88 13.14
C ARG A 38 5.26 -9.34 14.56
N ILE A 39 6.48 -8.93 14.97
CA ILE A 39 6.73 -8.36 16.30
C ILE A 39 5.92 -7.08 16.47
N GLU A 40 5.96 -6.18 15.50
CA GLU A 40 5.24 -4.92 15.56
C GLU A 40 3.73 -5.13 15.57
N THR A 41 3.21 -6.03 14.74
CA THR A 41 1.78 -6.40 14.78
C THR A 41 1.39 -6.90 16.16
N HIS A 42 2.19 -7.78 16.76
CA HIS A 42 1.91 -8.28 18.11
C HIS A 42 1.96 -7.17 19.16
N ARG A 43 2.94 -6.26 19.08
CA ARG A 43 3.09 -5.12 19.99
C ARG A 43 1.87 -4.20 19.93
N GLN A 44 1.42 -3.84 18.73
CA GLN A 44 0.28 -2.95 18.53
C GLN A 44 -1.04 -3.55 19.01
N PHE A 45 -1.30 -4.83 18.72
CA PHE A 45 -2.50 -5.50 19.21
C PHE A 45 -2.48 -5.71 20.74
N SER A 46 -1.30 -5.91 21.32
CA SER A 46 -1.16 -6.04 22.78
C SER A 46 -1.35 -4.72 23.50
N ALA A 47 -0.80 -3.62 22.97
CA ALA A 47 -0.97 -2.27 23.51
C ALA A 47 -2.45 -1.85 23.53
N ASN A 48 -3.20 -2.20 22.49
CA ASN A 48 -4.62 -1.85 22.36
C ASN A 48 -5.58 -2.87 23.00
N LYS A 49 -5.07 -3.90 23.69
CA LYS A 49 -5.90 -4.95 24.30
C LYS A 49 -6.90 -4.40 25.33
N ALA A 50 -6.54 -3.31 26.02
CA ALA A 50 -7.38 -2.63 27.00
C ALA A 50 -8.61 -1.94 26.39
N LEU A 51 -8.61 -1.66 25.08
CA LEU A 51 -9.71 -0.99 24.37
C LEU A 51 -10.89 -1.94 24.06
N SER A 52 -10.77 -3.23 24.35
CA SER A 52 -11.75 -4.26 23.99
C SER A 52 -13.19 -3.90 24.40
N GLY A 53 -14.09 -3.78 23.43
CA GLY A 53 -15.51 -3.47 23.67
C GLY A 53 -15.85 -1.99 23.69
N SER A 54 -14.89 -1.10 23.44
CA SER A 54 -15.09 0.35 23.23
C SER A 54 -15.15 0.71 21.74
N VAL A 55 -15.58 1.93 21.43
CA VAL A 55 -15.52 2.50 20.06
C VAL A 55 -14.09 2.50 19.51
N GLY A 56 -13.08 2.77 20.35
CA GLY A 56 -11.68 2.70 19.95
C GLY A 56 -11.21 1.30 19.54
N ALA A 57 -11.93 0.23 19.92
CA ALA A 57 -11.65 -1.11 19.40
C ALA A 57 -12.02 -1.25 17.93
N GLU A 58 -13.12 -0.63 17.50
CA GLU A 58 -13.61 -0.71 16.12
C GLU A 58 -12.67 0.05 15.19
N GLU A 59 -12.29 1.28 15.55
CA GLU A 59 -11.29 2.07 14.82
C GLU A 59 -9.95 1.33 14.70
N GLY A 60 -9.49 0.67 15.78
CA GLY A 60 -8.27 -0.13 15.76
C GLY A 60 -8.37 -1.36 14.83
N ILE A 61 -9.55 -1.98 14.74
CA ILE A 61 -9.83 -3.10 13.84
C ILE A 61 -9.83 -2.63 12.38
N GLU A 62 -10.51 -1.53 12.08
CA GLU A 62 -10.54 -0.92 10.75
C GLU A 62 -9.13 -0.53 10.29
N HIS A 63 -8.37 0.13 11.16
CA HIS A 63 -6.98 0.47 10.89
C HIS A 63 -6.13 -0.76 10.57
N ALA A 64 -6.30 -1.87 11.31
CA ALA A 64 -5.57 -3.10 11.03
C ALA A 64 -5.95 -3.71 9.67
N PHE A 65 -7.22 -3.65 9.25
CA PHE A 65 -7.62 -4.08 7.90
C PHE A 65 -7.02 -3.18 6.81
N ALA A 66 -7.00 -1.86 7.02
CA ALA A 66 -6.37 -0.92 6.10
C ALA A 66 -4.87 -1.20 5.94
N VAL A 67 -4.16 -1.48 7.05
CA VAL A 67 -2.75 -1.90 7.00
C VAL A 67 -2.57 -3.19 6.19
N ALA A 68 -3.43 -4.20 6.41
CA ALA A 68 -3.36 -5.44 5.65
C ALA A 68 -3.61 -5.21 4.15
N GLN A 69 -4.51 -4.30 3.80
CA GLN A 69 -4.76 -3.90 2.41
C GLN A 69 -3.54 -3.22 1.79
N ILE A 70 -2.93 -2.25 2.48
CA ILE A 70 -1.71 -1.57 2.03
C ILE A 70 -0.58 -2.56 1.80
N LEU A 71 -0.35 -3.48 2.73
CA LEU A 71 0.69 -4.51 2.60
C LEU A 71 0.49 -5.40 1.36
N ARG A 72 -0.77 -5.74 1.03
CA ARG A 72 -1.07 -6.55 -0.15
C ARG A 72 -0.93 -5.77 -1.45
N GLN A 73 -1.55 -4.59 -1.49
CA GLN A 73 -1.76 -3.84 -2.72
C GLN A 73 -0.60 -2.91 -3.07
N ASN A 74 0.05 -2.31 -2.07
CA ASN A 74 0.96 -1.19 -2.28
C ASN A 74 2.42 -1.55 -1.96
N VAL A 75 2.67 -2.59 -1.15
CA VAL A 75 4.03 -2.99 -0.78
C VAL A 75 4.53 -4.13 -1.65
N VAL A 76 5.60 -3.88 -2.40
CA VAL A 76 6.35 -4.88 -3.16
C VAL A 76 7.80 -4.95 -2.66
N GLN A 77 8.46 -6.08 -2.87
CA GLN A 77 9.88 -6.26 -2.53
C GLN A 77 10.70 -6.35 -3.79
N GLY A 78 11.87 -5.70 -3.77
CA GLY A 78 12.86 -5.81 -4.83
C GLY A 78 13.95 -6.81 -4.45
N GLU A 79 14.29 -7.71 -5.36
CA GLU A 79 15.41 -8.64 -5.23
C GLU A 79 16.51 -8.25 -6.21
N SER A 80 17.78 -8.34 -5.79
CA SER A 80 18.90 -8.09 -6.69
C SER A 80 18.89 -9.11 -7.84
N ALA A 81 18.96 -8.62 -9.07
CA ALA A 81 19.00 -9.47 -10.25
C ALA A 81 20.39 -10.11 -10.38
N GLN A 82 20.51 -11.38 -9.98
CA GLN A 82 21.60 -12.31 -10.34
C GLN A 82 23.02 -11.71 -10.39
N GLY A 83 23.42 -10.95 -9.36
CA GLY A 83 24.80 -10.46 -9.22
C GLY A 83 25.11 -9.17 -9.97
N GLU A 84 24.14 -8.56 -10.66
CA GLU A 84 24.28 -7.22 -11.22
C GLU A 84 24.04 -6.17 -10.13
N ALA A 85 25.08 -5.37 -9.86
CA ALA A 85 24.97 -4.24 -8.96
C ALA A 85 23.93 -3.25 -9.50
N HIS A 86 23.08 -2.74 -8.60
CA HIS A 86 22.05 -1.73 -8.90
C HIS A 86 20.86 -2.17 -9.78
N HIS A 87 20.77 -3.45 -10.14
CA HIS A 87 19.60 -4.02 -10.82
C HIS A 87 18.70 -4.78 -9.85
N TYR A 88 17.42 -4.41 -9.80
CA TYR A 88 16.43 -5.01 -8.92
C TYR A 88 15.20 -5.49 -9.70
N LYS A 89 14.78 -6.72 -9.43
CA LYS A 89 13.52 -7.27 -9.89
C LYS A 89 12.47 -7.05 -8.82
N LEU A 90 11.37 -6.37 -9.16
CA LEU A 90 10.25 -6.18 -8.25
C LEU A 90 9.30 -7.39 -8.30
N ASN A 91 8.98 -7.91 -7.12
CA ASN A 91 8.00 -8.98 -6.95
C ASN A 91 6.58 -8.39 -6.90
N ILE A 92 6.06 -8.04 -8.07
CA ILE A 92 4.68 -7.56 -8.25
C ILE A 92 3.74 -8.77 -8.26
N ARG A 93 2.75 -8.79 -7.37
CA ARG A 93 1.77 -9.88 -7.22
C ARG A 93 0.47 -9.53 -7.94
N ASP A 94 -0.40 -10.52 -8.15
CA ASP A 94 -1.74 -10.30 -8.73
C ASP A 94 -2.61 -9.38 -7.85
N SER A 95 -2.39 -9.41 -6.53
CA SER A 95 -3.06 -8.56 -5.57
C SER A 95 -2.47 -7.15 -5.45
N THR A 96 -1.33 -6.89 -6.11
CA THR A 96 -0.70 -5.56 -6.14
C THR A 96 -1.49 -4.66 -7.07
N GLU A 97 -1.89 -3.50 -6.56
CA GLU A 97 -2.58 -2.51 -7.37
C GLU A 97 -1.62 -2.00 -8.46
N ARG A 98 -2.07 -2.06 -9.70
CA ARG A 98 -1.36 -1.52 -10.85
C ARG A 98 -2.10 -0.27 -11.27
N GLY A 99 -1.48 0.89 -11.05
CA GLY A 99 -2.02 2.15 -11.56
C GLY A 99 -2.12 2.10 -13.08
N ASP A 100 -3.29 2.46 -13.60
CA ASP A 100 -3.44 2.76 -15.02
C ASP A 100 -2.87 4.17 -15.27
N ASN A 101 -1.76 4.23 -15.99
CA ASN A 101 -1.06 5.48 -16.29
C ASN A 101 -1.86 6.41 -17.23
N ASP A 102 -2.99 5.97 -17.80
CA ASP A 102 -3.75 6.77 -18.76
C ASP A 102 -4.44 7.99 -18.14
N THR A 103 -4.71 7.99 -16.83
CA THR A 103 -5.26 9.16 -16.10
C THR A 103 -4.23 10.28 -15.86
N VAL A 104 -2.93 9.96 -15.88
CA VAL A 104 -1.83 10.93 -15.69
C VAL A 104 -1.53 11.70 -16.99
N LYS A 105 -1.87 11.12 -18.15
CA LYS A 105 -1.62 11.72 -19.47
C LYS A 105 -2.63 12.80 -19.87
N MET A 106 -3.63 13.07 -19.05
CA MET A 106 -4.50 14.23 -19.22
C MET A 106 -3.97 15.38 -18.37
N PRO A 107 -3.03 16.22 -18.87
CA PRO A 107 -2.82 17.50 -18.25
C PRO A 107 -4.20 18.18 -18.20
N LYS A 108 -4.58 18.73 -17.04
CA LYS A 108 -5.66 19.71 -16.99
C LYS A 108 -5.44 20.65 -18.16
N ALA A 109 -6.45 20.83 -19.01
CA ALA A 109 -6.38 21.75 -20.13
C ALA A 109 -6.25 23.17 -19.56
N GLU A 110 -5.05 23.53 -19.13
CA GLU A 110 -4.69 24.90 -18.87
C GLU A 110 -4.66 25.58 -20.23
N PRO A 111 -5.41 26.69 -20.41
CA PRO A 111 -5.37 27.42 -21.65
C PRO A 111 -3.92 27.79 -21.96
N PRO A 112 -3.47 27.62 -23.21
CA PRO A 112 -2.08 27.84 -23.57
C PRO A 112 -1.67 29.27 -23.19
N THR A 113 -0.55 29.40 -22.50
CA THR A 113 -0.04 30.69 -22.05
C THR A 113 0.15 31.64 -23.24
N PRO A 114 0.05 32.97 -23.03
CA PRO A 114 0.22 33.96 -24.10
C PRO A 114 1.51 33.78 -24.91
N GLU A 115 2.58 33.25 -24.29
CA GLU A 115 3.84 32.91 -24.96
C GLU A 115 3.70 31.75 -25.95
N GLN A 116 3.00 30.68 -25.60
CA GLN A 116 2.76 29.52 -26.48
C GLN A 116 1.94 29.89 -27.72
N GLN A 117 1.08 30.91 -27.61
CA GLN A 117 0.30 31.43 -28.74
C GLN A 117 1.16 32.25 -29.71
N ARG A 118 2.19 32.95 -29.20
CA ARG A 118 3.11 33.76 -30.02
C ARG A 118 3.97 32.91 -30.96
N PHE A 119 4.38 31.71 -30.54
CA PHE A 119 5.23 30.83 -31.34
C PHE A 119 4.49 30.01 -32.42
N LYS A 120 3.15 29.92 -32.37
CA LYS A 120 2.38 29.21 -33.42
C LYS A 120 2.33 29.97 -34.75
N GLY A 121 2.46 31.30 -34.72
CA GLY A 121 2.41 32.15 -35.92
C GLY A 121 3.72 32.19 -36.71
N SER A 122 4.87 31.91 -36.07
CA SER A 122 6.19 32.00 -36.67
C SER A 122 6.56 30.77 -37.51
N ALA A 123 6.03 29.59 -37.20
CA ALA A 123 6.31 28.36 -37.96
C ALA A 123 5.75 28.41 -39.40
N LYS A 124 4.61 29.07 -39.63
CA LYS A 124 4.01 29.23 -40.97
C LYS A 124 4.78 30.17 -41.91
N LYS A 125 5.77 30.93 -41.39
CA LYS A 125 6.50 31.93 -42.17
C LYS A 125 7.71 31.37 -42.92
N PHE A 126 8.08 30.10 -42.65
CA PHE A 126 9.25 29.43 -43.24
C PHE A 126 8.89 28.31 -44.22
N GLU A 127 7.60 28.04 -44.45
CA GLU A 127 7.15 27.21 -45.57
C GLU A 127 6.92 28.09 -46.81
N LYS A 128 7.97 28.31 -47.59
CA LYS A 128 7.87 28.76 -48.99
C LYS A 128 8.97 28.14 -49.82
#